data_AF-A0A161HUQ2-F1
#
_entry.id   AF-A0A161HUQ2-F1
#
_cell.length_a   1.000
_cell.length_b   1.000
_cell.length_c   1.000
_cell.angle_alpha   90.00
_cell.angle_beta   90.00
_cell.angle_gamma   90.00
#
_symmetry.space_group_name_H-M   'P 1'
#
loop_
_entity.id
_entity.type
_entity.pdbx_description
1 polymer ?
#
loop_
_entity_poly.entity_id
_entity_poly.type
_entity_poly.pdbx_seq_one_letter_code
_entity_poly.pdbx_strand_id
1 'polypeptide(L)'
;MNERFFLYDDTTETKTRFVSFLGERQRFDLAIVQTDRFYGKYLVLDMQSNRFAIIGRDDLEEPGYLEYAYRLSEEDANDLRSFLSEFVG
;
A
#
# COMPACT_ATOMS: atom_id res chain seq x y z
N MET A 1 32.26 12.40 14.53
CA MET A 1 31.10 11.73 13.90
C MET A 1 31.39 11.72 12.42
N ASN A 2 31.45 10.55 11.78
CA ASN A 2 31.57 10.51 10.32
C ASN A 2 30.27 11.06 9.73
N GLU A 3 30.39 12.03 8.82
CA GLU A 3 29.27 12.48 8.01
C GLU A 3 28.74 11.30 7.19
N ARG A 4 27.42 11.15 7.16
CA ARG A 4 26.77 10.10 6.37
C ARG A 4 26.92 10.46 4.90
N PHE A 5 27.30 9.48 4.08
CA PHE A 5 27.26 9.61 2.63
C PHE A 5 25.87 9.22 2.14
N PHE A 6 25.05 10.19 1.76
CA PHE A 6 23.71 9.98 1.23
C PHE A 6 23.77 9.83 -0.29
N LEU A 7 23.11 8.80 -0.84
CA LEU A 7 22.88 8.70 -2.29
C LEU A 7 21.81 9.70 -2.74
N TYR A 8 20.81 9.92 -1.90
CA TYR A 8 19.79 10.97 -2.00
C TYR A 8 19.20 11.21 -0.61
N ASP A 9 18.76 12.44 -0.34
CA ASP A 9 18.05 12.83 0.89
C ASP A 9 17.11 13.99 0.54
N ASP A 10 15.90 13.65 0.06
CA ASP A 10 14.90 14.66 -0.27
C ASP A 10 13.60 14.45 0.48
N THR A 11 13.09 15.56 0.99
CA THR A 11 11.76 15.67 1.59
C THR A 11 10.77 16.14 0.54
N THR A 12 9.62 15.48 0.47
CA THR A 12 8.51 15.90 -0.39
C THR A 12 7.22 15.97 0.41
N GLU A 13 6.36 16.91 0.08
CA GLU A 13 4.98 16.86 0.55
C GLU A 13 4.26 15.70 -0.15
N THR A 14 3.41 15.00 0.60
CA THR A 14 2.63 13.86 0.09
C THR A 14 1.20 13.95 0.61
N LYS A 15 0.26 13.41 -0.15
CA LYS A 15 -1.11 13.25 0.34
C LYS A 15 -1.27 11.85 0.94
N THR A 16 -1.64 11.78 2.21
CA THR A 16 -1.85 10.51 2.91
C THR A 16 -3.30 10.36 3.36
N ARG A 17 -3.89 9.21 3.06
CA ARG A 17 -5.20 8.80 3.59
C ARG A 17 -4.98 7.71 4.64
N PHE A 18 -5.45 7.96 5.86
CA PHE A 18 -5.61 6.93 6.87
C PHE A 18 -7.04 6.40 6.81
N VAL A 19 -7.20 5.10 6.69
CA VAL A 19 -8.51 4.47 6.53
C VAL A 19 -8.53 3.14 7.26
N SER A 20 -9.64 2.90 7.96
CA SER A 20 -9.92 1.64 8.62
C SER A 20 -11.24 1.11 8.09
N PHE A 21 -11.27 -0.16 7.69
CA PHE A 21 -12.50 -0.83 7.27
C PHE A 21 -12.51 -2.27 7.74
N LEU A 22 -13.72 -2.82 7.87
CA LEU A 22 -13.94 -4.22 8.23
C LEU A 22 -14.15 -5.02 6.95
N GLY A 23 -13.25 -5.97 6.67
CA GLY A 23 -13.50 -7.04 5.71
C GLY A 23 -14.32 -8.16 6.37
N GLU A 24 -14.57 -9.26 5.66
CA GLU A 24 -15.43 -10.32 6.16
C GLU A 24 -14.86 -11.01 7.41
N ARG A 25 -13.52 -11.14 7.50
CA ARG A 25 -12.86 -11.87 8.59
C ARG A 25 -11.87 -11.05 9.41
N GLN A 26 -11.35 -9.95 8.86
CA GLN A 26 -10.41 -9.08 9.56
C GLN A 26 -10.66 -7.60 9.30
N ARG A 27 -10.19 -6.77 10.22
CA ARG A 27 -10.13 -5.32 10.06
C ARG A 27 -8.84 -4.95 9.35
N PHE A 28 -8.91 -4.03 8.39
CA PHE A 28 -7.76 -3.39 7.76
C PHE A 28 -7.58 -1.99 8.35
N ASP A 29 -6.34 -1.64 8.71
CA ASP A 29 -5.94 -0.28 9.06
C ASP A 29 -4.83 0.15 8.12
N LEU A 30 -5.16 0.97 7.12
CA LEU A 30 -4.24 1.33 6.04
C LEU A 30 -3.81 2.80 6.12
N ALA A 31 -2.53 3.03 5.78
CA ALA A 31 -2.03 4.33 5.38
C ALA A 31 -1.71 4.28 3.88
N ILE A 32 -2.37 5.13 3.09
CA ILE A 32 -2.23 5.17 1.63
C ILE A 32 -1.59 6.50 1.27
N VAL A 33 -0.36 6.43 0.77
CA VAL A 33 0.46 7.60 0.44
C VAL A 33 0.49 7.77 -1.08
N GLN A 34 0.03 8.93 -1.53
CA GLN A 34 0.13 9.39 -2.91
C GLN A 34 1.31 10.36 -3.04
N THR A 35 2.21 10.05 -3.96
CA THR A 35 3.41 10.85 -4.24
C THR A 35 3.87 10.65 -5.69
N ASP A 36 4.56 11.63 -6.24
CA ASP A 36 5.12 11.57 -7.58
C ASP A 36 6.32 10.62 -7.68
N ARG A 37 6.88 10.17 -6.55
CA ARG A 37 8.02 9.22 -6.52
C ARG A 37 7.69 7.83 -7.09
N PHE A 38 6.42 7.45 -7.16
CA PHE A 38 6.00 6.10 -7.57
C PHE A 38 5.25 6.07 -8.91
N TYR A 39 5.47 7.07 -9.78
CA TYR A 39 4.97 7.08 -11.16
C TYR A 39 3.44 6.86 -11.26
N GLY A 40 2.68 7.50 -10.37
CA GLY A 40 1.22 7.38 -10.32
C GLY A 40 0.70 6.22 -9.48
N LYS A 41 1.57 5.32 -9.01
CA LYS A 41 1.21 4.27 -8.04
C LYS A 41 1.08 4.84 -6.62
N TYR A 42 0.39 4.10 -5.76
CA TYR A 42 0.22 4.40 -4.35
C TYR A 42 1.13 3.54 -3.49
N LEU A 43 1.72 4.12 -2.45
CA LEU A 43 2.33 3.32 -1.38
C LEU A 43 1.24 2.99 -0.35
N VAL A 44 0.90 1.71 -0.23
CA VAL A 44 -0.16 1.24 0.66
C VAL A 44 0.48 0.47 1.81
N LEU A 45 0.40 1.01 3.01
CA LEU A 45 0.88 0.39 4.24
C LEU A 45 -0.30 -0.22 5.01
N ASP A 46 -0.16 -1.48 5.40
CA ASP A 46 -1.00 -2.12 6.41
C ASP A 46 -0.34 -1.95 7.79
N MET A 47 -0.96 -1.10 8.61
CA MET A 47 -0.46 -0.72 9.93
C MET A 47 -0.65 -1.83 10.97
N GLN A 48 -1.45 -2.87 10.70
CA GLN A 48 -1.57 -4.01 11.61
C GLN A 48 -0.46 -5.04 11.36
N SER A 49 -0.20 -5.38 10.10
CA SER A 49 0.76 -6.43 9.74
C SER A 49 2.18 -5.92 9.52
N ASN A 50 2.39 -4.60 9.55
CA ASN A 50 3.65 -3.92 9.21
C ASN A 50 4.14 -4.28 7.79
N ARG A 51 3.20 -4.40 6.86
CA ARG A 51 3.46 -4.71 5.45
C ARG A 51 3.11 -3.53 4.58
N PHE A 52 3.80 -3.42 3.46
CA PHE A 52 3.49 -2.40 2.48
C PHE A 52 3.83 -2.88 1.08
N ALA A 53 3.19 -2.27 0.10
CA ALA A 53 3.50 -2.44 -1.30
C ALA A 53 3.24 -1.15 -2.05
N ILE A 54 3.90 -1.01 -3.19
CA ILE A 54 3.58 0.03 -4.18
C ILE A 54 2.57 -0.59 -5.12
N ILE A 55 1.36 -0.03 -5.17
CA ILE A 55 0.19 -0.58 -5.87
C ILE A 55 -0.24 0.40 -6.96
N GLY A 56 -0.23 -0.07 -8.19
CA GLY A 56 -0.99 0.48 -9.32
C GLY A 56 -2.04 -0.53 -9.78
N ARG A 57 -2.74 -0.18 -10.87
CA ARG A 57 -3.80 -1.02 -11.45
C ARG A 57 -3.33 -2.42 -11.82
N ASP A 58 -2.22 -2.53 -12.56
CA ASP A 58 -1.69 -3.83 -13.00
C ASP A 58 -1.35 -4.75 -11.81
N ASP A 59 -0.92 -4.18 -10.69
CA ASP A 59 -0.61 -4.95 -9.48
C ASP A 59 -1.87 -5.51 -8.78
N LEU A 60 -3.02 -4.85 -8.94
CA LEU A 60 -4.31 -5.37 -8.46
C LEU A 60 -4.84 -6.50 -9.34
N GLU A 61 -4.50 -6.48 -10.62
CA GLU A 61 -4.90 -7.49 -11.62
C GLU A 61 -4.00 -8.73 -11.57
N GLU A 62 -2.77 -8.64 -11.04
CA GLU A 62 -1.85 -9.76 -10.90
C GLU A 62 -2.33 -10.78 -9.83
N PRO A 63 -2.62 -12.03 -10.23
CA PRO A 63 -3.10 -13.06 -9.30
C PRO A 63 -2.08 -13.38 -8.20
N GLY A 64 -2.52 -13.42 -6.94
CA GLY A 64 -1.66 -13.78 -5.80
C GLY A 64 -0.76 -12.66 -5.29
N TYR A 65 -0.73 -11.49 -5.94
CA TYR A 65 0.20 -10.42 -5.56
C TYR A 65 -0.12 -9.83 -4.18
N LEU A 66 -1.39 -9.52 -3.90
CA LEU A 66 -1.78 -8.95 -2.60
C LEU A 66 -1.66 -9.99 -1.47
N GLU A 67 -1.99 -11.24 -1.76
CA GLU A 67 -1.80 -12.39 -0.89
C GLU A 67 -0.34 -12.49 -0.47
N TYR A 68 0.59 -12.42 -1.43
CA TYR A 68 2.02 -12.47 -1.16
C TYR A 68 2.51 -11.23 -0.39
N ALA A 69 2.18 -10.03 -0.89
CA ALA A 69 2.68 -8.76 -0.35
C ALA A 69 2.22 -8.55 1.10
N TYR A 70 0.93 -8.80 1.37
CA TYR A 70 0.29 -8.57 2.66
C TYR A 70 0.18 -9.84 3.53
N ARG A 71 0.62 -11.01 3.04
CA ARG A 71 0.41 -12.32 3.69
C ARG A 71 -1.04 -12.55 4.08
N LEU A 72 -1.92 -12.24 3.15
CA LEU A 72 -3.34 -12.44 3.26
C LEU A 72 -3.72 -13.78 2.66
N SER A 73 -4.81 -14.35 3.16
CA SER A 73 -5.48 -15.40 2.41
C SER A 73 -6.24 -14.80 1.22
N GLU A 74 -6.63 -15.62 0.25
CA GLU A 74 -7.28 -15.17 -0.99
C GLU A 74 -8.54 -14.32 -0.72
N GLU A 75 -9.36 -14.70 0.25
CA GLU A 75 -10.58 -13.97 0.61
C GLU A 75 -10.27 -12.59 1.24
N ASP A 76 -9.27 -12.47 2.13
CA ASP A 76 -8.87 -11.16 2.69
C ASP A 76 -8.18 -10.29 1.62
N ALA A 77 -7.44 -10.92 0.71
CA ALA A 77 -6.84 -10.22 -0.41
C ALA A 77 -7.90 -9.71 -1.39
N ASN A 78 -9.01 -10.43 -1.58
CA ASN A 78 -10.15 -9.97 -2.37
C ASN A 78 -10.85 -8.76 -1.73
N ASP A 79 -11.04 -8.76 -0.40
CA ASP A 79 -11.57 -7.59 0.32
C ASP A 79 -10.67 -6.36 0.11
N LEU A 80 -9.36 -6.54 0.28
CA LEU A 80 -8.40 -5.47 0.05
C LEU A 80 -8.38 -5.02 -1.42
N ARG A 81 -8.40 -5.95 -2.38
CA ARG A 81 -8.44 -5.66 -3.82
C ARG A 81 -9.67 -4.84 -4.19
N SER A 82 -10.84 -5.26 -3.71
CA SER A 82 -12.12 -4.57 -3.93
C SER A 82 -12.05 -3.13 -3.44
N PHE A 83 -11.60 -2.92 -2.20
CA PHE A 83 -11.44 -1.59 -1.64
C PHE A 83 -10.45 -0.71 -2.43
N LEU A 84 -9.26 -1.24 -2.78
CA LEU A 84 -8.26 -0.47 -3.52
C LEU A 84 -8.73 -0.12 -4.94
N SER A 85 -9.55 -0.98 -5.56
CA SER A 85 -10.07 -0.77 -6.92
C SER A 85 -11.04 0.42 -7.03
N GLU A 86 -11.56 0.93 -5.91
CA GLU A 86 -12.43 2.12 -5.90
C GLU A 86 -11.71 3.41 -6.29
N PHE A 87 -10.37 3.46 -6.17
CA PHE A 87 -9.61 4.69 -6.40
C PHE A 87 -8.23 4.48 -7.03
N VAL A 88 -7.73 3.24 -7.12
CA VAL A 88 -6.56 2.92 -7.95
C VAL A 88 -7.03 2.81 -9.41
N GLY A 89 -6.70 3.81 -10.23
CA GLY A 89 -7.09 3.93 -11.65
C GLY A 89 -6.08 3.36 -12.64
#